data_AF-A0A5K0YPZ7-F1
#
_entry.id   AF-A0A5K0YPZ7-F1
#
_cell.length_a   1.000
_cell.length_b   1.000
_cell.length_c   1.000
_cell.angle_alpha   90.00
_cell.angle_beta   90.00
_cell.angle_gamma   90.00
#
_symmetry.space_group_name_H-M   'P 1'
#
loop_
_entity.id
_entity.type
_entity.pdbx_description
1 polymer ?
#
loop_
_entity_poly.entity_id
_entity_poly.type
_entity_poly.pdbx_seq_one_letter_code
_entity_poly.pdbx_strand_id
1 'polypeptide(L)' 'AVAWEAGKPLVIEQVEVAPPQALEVRIKIKYTSLCHTDIYFWEAK' A
#
# COMPACT_ATOMS: atom_id res chain seq x y z
N ALA A 1 0.56 -5.09 -2.10
CA ALA A 1 -0.76 -5.74 -2.11
C ALA A 1 -1.79 -4.66 -2.29
N VAL A 2 -2.80 -4.87 -3.14
CA VAL A 2 -3.80 -3.87 -3.53
C VAL A 2 -5.12 -4.15 -2.82
N ALA A 3 -5.77 -3.10 -2.32
CA ALA A 3 -7.13 -3.14 -1.81
C ALA A 3 -8.08 -2.60 -2.88
N TRP A 4 -8.94 -3.46 -3.42
CA TRP A 4 -9.94 -3.07 -4.42
C TRP A 4 -11.29 -2.66 -3.83
N GLU A 5 -11.61 -3.19 -2.64
CA GLU A 5 -12.84 -2.92 -1.92
C GLU A 5 -12.57 -2.98 -0.42
N ALA A 6 -13.30 -2.17 0.36
CA ALA A 6 -13.15 -2.12 1.81
C ALA A 6 -13.40 -3.49 2.46
N GLY A 7 -12.55 -3.88 3.40
CA GLY A 7 -12.67 -5.13 4.16
C GLY A 7 -12.49 -6.42 3.35
N LYS A 8 -12.15 -6.36 2.06
CA LYS A 8 -11.84 -7.55 1.25
C LYS A 8 -10.35 -7.92 1.33
N PRO A 9 -10.01 -9.23 1.25
CA PRO A 9 -8.62 -9.66 1.24
C PRO A 9 -7.79 -8.93 0.19
N LEU A 10 -6.57 -8.52 0.57
CA LEU A 10 -5.65 -7.83 -0.32
C LEU A 10 -5.14 -8.76 -1.42
N VAL A 11 -4.93 -8.23 -2.63
CA VAL A 11 -4.46 -8.99 -3.79
C VAL A 11 -2.99 -8.68 -4.08
N ILE A 12 -2.21 -9.69 -4.47
CA ILE A 12 -0.84 -9.50 -4.97
C ILE A 12 -0.90 -9.23 -6.48
N GLU A 13 -0.47 -8.04 -6.87
CA GLU A 13 -0.53 -7.59 -8.26
C GLU A 13 0.77 -6.92 -8.70
N GLN A 14 0.99 -6.94 -10.01
CA GLN A 14 2.08 -6.19 -10.63
C GLN A 14 1.62 -4.76 -10.90
N VAL A 15 2.41 -3.79 -10.46
CA VAL A 15 2.11 -2.37 -10.63
C VAL A 15 3.35 -1.64 -11.15
N GLU A 16 3.12 -0.57 -11.90
CA GLU A 16 4.19 0.32 -12.35
C GLU A 16 4.39 1.46 -11.35
N VAL A 17 5.63 1.68 -10.93
CA VAL A 17 6.00 2.80 -10.03
C VAL A 17 6.77 3.84 -10.83
N ALA A 18 6.13 4.98 -11.05
CA ALA A 18 6.69 6.13 -11.78
C ALA A 18 8.02 6.64 -11.16
N PRO A 19 8.84 7.36 -11.93
CA PRO A 19 10.02 8.03 -11.39
C PRO A 19 9.63 9.11 -10.35
N PRO A 20 10.48 9.36 -9.33
CA PRO A 20 10.23 10.41 -8.35
C PRO A 20 10.35 11.81 -8.99
N GLN A 21 9.51 12.74 -8.54
CA GLN A 21 9.55 14.15 -8.91
C GLN A 21 10.51 14.96 -8.02
N ALA A 22 10.50 16.28 -8.18
CA ALA A 22 11.31 17.18 -7.35
C ALA A 22 10.94 17.02 -5.87
N LEU A 23 11.95 16.80 -5.03
CA LEU A 23 11.82 16.54 -3.58
C LEU A 23 11.12 15.23 -3.20
N GLU A 24 10.96 14.30 -4.13
CA GLU A 24 10.48 12.94 -3.85
C GLU A 24 11.63 11.92 -3.86
N VAL A 25 11.44 10.80 -3.16
CA VAL A 25 12.39 9.67 -3.15
C VAL A 25 11.67 8.36 -3.44
N ARG A 26 12.34 7.46 -4.17
CA ARG A 26 11.83 6.11 -4.46
C ARG A 26 12.57 5.08 -3.60
N ILE A 27 11.83 4.35 -2.78
CA ILE A 27 12.39 3.42 -1.80
C ILE A 27 12.09 1.97 -2.20
N LYS A 28 13.10 1.09 -2.10
CA LYS A 28 12.92 -0.36 -2.23
C LYS A 28 12.64 -0.96 -0.86
N ILE A 29 11.36 -1.25 -0.57
CA ILE A 29 10.93 -1.82 0.71
C ILE A 29 11.50 -3.25 0.87
N LYS A 30 12.10 -3.53 2.03
CA LYS A 30 12.65 -4.86 2.39
C LYS A 30 11.75 -5.61 3.36
N TYR A 31 11.22 -4.88 4.34
CA TYR A 31 10.33 -5.38 5.37
C TYR A 31 9.27 -4.32 5.65
N THR A 32 8.08 -4.75 6.01
CA THR A 32 6.95 -3.92 6.44
C THR A 32 6.09 -4.74 7.41
N SER A 33 5.25 -4.07 8.19
CA SER A 33 4.37 -4.69 9.19
C SER A 33 3.00 -4.04 9.15
N LEU A 34 2.00 -4.70 9.71
CA LEU A 34 0.64 -4.17 9.82
C LEU A 34 0.47 -3.35 11.09
N CYS A 35 -0.15 -2.18 10.97
CA CYS A 35 -0.61 -1.36 12.08
C CYS A 35 -2.13 -1.46 12.22
N HIS A 36 -2.66 -1.24 13.42
CA HIS A 36 -4.11 -1.13 13.64
C HIS A 36 -4.76 -0.06 12.74
N THR A 37 -4.05 1.05 12.50
CA THR A 37 -4.51 2.13 11.62
C THR A 37 -4.71 1.65 10.17
N ASP A 38 -3.86 0.75 9.67
CA ASP A 38 -4.03 0.19 8.33
C ASP A 38 -5.34 -0.59 8.23
N ILE A 39 -5.69 -1.35 9.27
CA ILE A 39 -6.94 -2.12 9.34
C ILE A 39 -8.16 -1.19 9.40
N TYR A 40 -8.11 -0.17 10.26
CA TYR A 40 -9.20 0.79 10.43
C TYR A 40 -9.61 1.44 9.10
N PHE A 41 -8.63 1.93 8.33
CA PHE A 41 -8.88 2.53 7.02
C PHE A 41 -9.17 1.50 5.94
N TRP A 42 -8.57 0.31 6.00
CA TRP A 42 -8.88 -0.78 5.06
C TRP A 42 -10.33 -1.28 5.17
N GLU A 43 -10.91 -1.27 6.38
CA GLU A 43 -12.33 -1.61 6.60
C GLU A 43 -13.30 -0.45 6.28
N ALA A 44 -12.79 0.74 5.93
CA ALA A 44 -13.57 1.97 5.73
C ALA A 44 -14.48 2.32 6.93
N LYS A 45 -13.93 2.22 8.14
CA LYS A 45 -14.59 2.60 9.40
C LYS A 45 -14.19 3.99 9.87
#